data_AF-A0A3D3STA9-F1
#
_entry.id   AF-A0A3D3STA9-F1
#
_cell.length_a   1.000
_cell.length_b   1.000
_cell.length_c   1.000
_cell.angle_alpha   90.00
_cell.angle_beta   90.00
_cell.angle_gamma   90.00
#
_symmetry.space_group_name_H-M   'P 1'
#
loop_
_entity.id
_entity.type
_entity.pdbx_description
1 polymer ?
#
loop_
_entity_poly.entity_id
_entity_poly.type
_entity_poly.pdbx_seq_one_letter_code
_entity_poly.pdbx_strand_id
1 'polypeptide(L)'
;MNQSSTAVSSDLQAIESLAADLGYEVIDIEHSSGGLLRVYIDMPEADRLINVQDCERVSNHLIHGLPVMGIDFQRLEVSSPGMDRRLTKAKHFRQFLGCEVKLKLRQGVSGRKNFQGQLAPAEDFVPNASNASMASHQDERFFLIFQADDGSEQQLDFLVSDIDLARLVPQLPFKERRP
;
A
#
# COMPACT_ATOMS: atom_id res chain seq x y z
N MET A 1 11.03 -10.29 -21.12
CA MET A 1 11.91 -9.18 -20.68
C MET A 1 11.22 -8.42 -19.55
N ASN A 2 11.49 -8.79 -18.29
CA ASN A 2 10.89 -8.15 -17.10
C ASN A 2 11.73 -6.94 -16.64
N GLN A 3 11.86 -5.91 -17.48
CA GLN A 3 12.58 -4.69 -17.08
C GLN A 3 11.72 -3.72 -16.24
N SER A 4 10.39 -3.91 -16.21
CA SER A 4 9.46 -2.99 -15.55
C SER A 4 9.45 -3.08 -14.02
N SER A 5 9.89 -4.19 -13.41
CA SER A 5 9.77 -4.37 -11.94
C SER A 5 10.88 -3.70 -11.14
N THR A 6 12.06 -3.48 -11.72
CA THR A 6 13.22 -2.90 -11.01
C THR A 6 13.20 -1.37 -11.05
N ALA A 7 12.81 -0.78 -12.18
CA ALA A 7 12.71 0.68 -12.34
C ALA A 7 11.63 1.30 -11.45
N VAL A 8 10.46 0.65 -11.33
CA VAL A 8 9.38 1.12 -10.43
C VAL A 8 9.86 1.12 -8.97
N SER A 9 10.73 0.18 -8.58
CA SER A 9 11.29 0.13 -7.23
C SER A 9 12.27 1.28 -6.95
N SER A 10 13.07 1.71 -7.93
CA SER A 10 13.99 2.86 -7.75
C SER A 10 13.25 4.19 -7.76
N ASP A 11 12.24 4.33 -8.62
CA ASP A 11 11.44 5.55 -8.74
C ASP A 11 10.63 5.77 -7.45
N LEU A 12 10.05 4.71 -6.89
CA LEU A 12 9.34 4.78 -5.61
C LEU A 12 10.24 5.30 -4.50
N GLN A 13 11.46 4.77 -4.35
CA GLN A 13 12.39 5.20 -3.30
C GLN A 13 12.79 6.67 -3.46
N ALA A 14 12.99 7.12 -4.70
CA ALA A 14 13.28 8.51 -5.02
C ALA A 14 12.11 9.45 -4.66
N ILE A 15 10.90 9.09 -5.07
CA ILE A 15 9.66 9.84 -4.79
C ILE A 15 9.38 9.86 -3.28
N GLU A 16 9.63 8.77 -2.58
CA GLU A 16 9.53 8.67 -1.12
C GLU A 16 10.43 9.66 -0.42
N SER A 17 11.70 9.77 -0.85
CA SER A 17 12.64 10.73 -0.27
C SER A 17 12.14 12.17 -0.42
N LEU A 18 11.68 12.55 -1.61
CA LEU A 18 11.17 13.90 -1.89
C LEU A 18 9.89 14.21 -1.10
N ALA A 19 8.97 13.24 -0.99
CA ALA A 19 7.74 13.42 -0.23
C ALA A 19 8.01 13.51 1.29
N ALA A 20 8.99 12.76 1.79
CA ALA A 20 9.38 12.76 3.20
C ALA A 20 9.96 14.12 3.64
N ASP A 21 10.68 14.83 2.76
CA ASP A 21 11.17 16.19 3.02
C ASP A 21 10.03 17.18 3.33
N LEU A 22 8.82 16.89 2.87
CA LEU A 22 7.60 17.65 3.12
C LEU A 22 6.72 17.07 4.23
N GLY A 23 7.12 15.95 4.85
CA GLY A 23 6.37 15.27 5.90
C GLY A 23 5.23 14.37 5.41
N TYR A 24 5.25 13.95 4.13
CA TYR A 24 4.25 13.03 3.58
C TYR A 24 4.84 11.63 3.37
N GLU A 25 3.99 10.60 3.53
CA GLU A 25 4.33 9.22 3.22
C GLU A 25 3.76 8.86 1.83
N VAL A 26 4.60 8.26 0.98
CA VAL A 26 4.13 7.69 -0.29
C VAL A 26 3.61 6.28 -0.04
N ILE A 27 2.34 6.08 -0.41
CA ILE A 27 1.62 4.83 -0.24
C ILE A 27 1.82 3.92 -1.45
N ASP A 28 1.73 4.47 -2.65
CA ASP A 28 1.95 3.75 -3.90
C ASP A 28 2.28 4.72 -5.06
N ILE A 29 2.88 4.17 -6.12
CA ILE A 29 3.06 4.86 -7.39
C ILE A 29 2.53 4.00 -8.55
N GLU A 30 1.94 4.65 -9.54
CA GLU A 30 1.45 3.98 -10.75
C GLU A 30 2.00 4.67 -12.00
N HIS A 31 2.66 3.88 -12.86
CA HIS A 31 3.02 4.30 -14.21
C HIS A 31 1.98 3.78 -15.19
N SER A 32 1.50 4.64 -16.08
CA SER A 32 0.57 4.27 -17.15
C SER A 32 1.17 4.49 -18.53
N SER A 33 0.67 3.74 -19.52
CA SER A 33 1.01 3.97 -20.93
C SER A 33 0.70 5.42 -21.31
N GLY A 34 1.66 6.12 -21.91
CA GLY A 34 1.56 7.56 -22.22
C GLY A 34 2.27 8.48 -21.23
N GLY A 35 3.10 7.94 -20.32
CA GLY A 35 3.98 8.74 -19.46
C GLY A 35 3.26 9.42 -18.29
N LEU A 36 2.07 8.94 -17.90
CA LEU A 36 1.44 9.36 -16.66
C LEU A 36 2.12 8.66 -15.48
N LEU A 37 2.59 9.46 -14.52
CA LEU A 37 3.03 9.05 -13.20
C LEU A 37 2.00 9.53 -12.18
N ARG A 38 1.37 8.60 -11.47
CA ARG A 38 0.47 8.91 -10.35
C ARG A 38 1.12 8.53 -9.03
N VAL A 39 1.12 9.45 -8.08
CA VAL A 39 1.68 9.28 -6.74
C VAL A 39 0.57 9.38 -5.70
N TYR A 40 0.43 8.35 -4.88
CA TYR A 40 -0.52 8.31 -3.78
C TYR A 40 0.17 8.67 -2.48
N ILE A 41 -0.26 9.76 -1.84
CA ILE A 41 0.31 10.24 -0.59
C ILE A 41 -0.65 10.10 0.58
N ASP A 42 -0.09 9.97 1.77
CA ASP A 42 -0.80 10.06 3.02
C ASP A 42 0.04 10.77 4.08
N MET A 43 -0.57 11.03 5.24
CA MET A 43 0.08 11.63 6.39
C MET A 43 -0.41 10.91 7.66
N PRO A 44 0.06 9.67 7.91
CA PRO A 44 -0.55 8.79 8.91
C PRO A 44 -0.38 9.27 10.35
N GLU A 45 0.57 10.17 10.63
CA GLU A 45 0.75 10.76 11.96
C GLU A 45 -0.12 12.00 12.19
N ALA A 46 -0.88 12.44 11.18
CA ALA A 46 -1.76 13.60 11.32
C ALA A 46 -3.21 13.19 11.63
N ASP A 47 -3.86 13.97 12.51
CA ASP A 47 -5.28 13.83 12.86
C ASP A 47 -6.25 14.35 11.76
N ARG A 48 -5.80 14.42 10.51
CA ARG A 48 -6.62 14.90 9.37
C ARG A 48 -6.29 14.15 8.08
N LEU A 49 -7.27 14.12 7.18
CA LEU A 49 -7.10 13.60 5.83
C LEU A 49 -6.27 14.55 4.95
N ILE A 50 -5.65 13.96 3.92
CA ILE A 50 -5.04 14.69 2.81
C ILE A 50 -6.09 15.53 2.09
N ASN A 51 -5.80 16.81 1.91
CA ASN A 51 -6.64 17.75 1.16
C ASN A 51 -5.95 18.18 -0.16
N VAL A 52 -6.62 19.02 -0.95
CA VAL A 52 -6.09 19.47 -2.25
C VAL A 52 -4.79 20.27 -2.13
N GLN A 53 -4.60 21.02 -1.04
CA GLN A 53 -3.39 21.82 -0.82
C GLN A 53 -2.17 20.93 -0.53
N ASP A 54 -2.39 19.79 0.15
CA ASP A 54 -1.34 18.79 0.36
C ASP A 54 -0.88 18.19 -0.99
N CYS A 55 -1.83 17.79 -1.84
CA CYS A 55 -1.52 17.29 -3.18
C CYS A 55 -0.79 18.33 -4.04
N GLU A 56 -1.21 19.59 -3.97
CA GLU A 56 -0.55 20.69 -4.69
C GLU A 56 0.90 20.89 -4.23
N ARG A 57 1.15 20.88 -2.91
CA ARG A 57 2.50 21.03 -2.34
C ARG A 57 3.43 19.92 -2.82
N VAL A 58 2.99 18.67 -2.70
CA VAL A 58 3.79 17.53 -3.13
C VAL A 58 3.98 17.55 -4.65
N SER A 59 2.93 17.84 -5.42
CA SER A 59 3.01 17.95 -6.89
C SER A 59 4.06 18.97 -7.32
N ASN A 60 4.03 20.18 -6.76
CA ASN A 60 5.02 21.22 -7.07
C ASN A 60 6.45 20.78 -6.74
N HIS A 61 6.66 20.11 -5.61
CA HIS A 61 7.98 19.63 -5.23
C HIS A 61 8.48 18.52 -6.16
N LEU A 62 7.63 17.56 -6.50
CA LEU A 62 7.98 16.44 -7.39
C LEU A 62 8.25 16.92 -8.84
N ILE A 63 7.49 17.89 -9.36
CA ILE A 63 7.72 18.44 -10.72
C ILE A 63 9.16 18.94 -10.88
N HIS A 64 9.74 19.51 -9.83
CA HIS A 64 11.11 20.01 -9.86
C HIS A 64 12.16 18.96 -9.47
N GLY A 65 11.83 18.06 -8.53
CA GLY A 65 12.76 17.05 -8.03
C GLY A 65 12.98 15.88 -9.01
N LEU A 66 11.91 15.37 -9.63
CA LEU A 66 11.99 14.15 -10.44
C LEU A 66 12.94 14.25 -11.66
N PRO A 67 12.97 15.37 -12.43
CA PRO A 67 13.92 15.49 -13.53
C PRO A 67 15.38 15.45 -13.09
N VAL A 68 15.70 15.97 -11.89
CA VAL A 68 17.05 15.94 -11.31
C VAL A 68 17.47 14.50 -10.98
N MET A 69 16.50 13.67 -10.59
CA MET A 69 16.71 12.24 -10.30
C MET A 69 16.68 11.36 -11.56
N GLY A 70 16.44 11.95 -12.74
CA GLY A 70 16.35 11.23 -14.01
C GLY A 70 15.04 10.45 -14.19
N ILE A 71 13.97 10.83 -13.48
CA ILE A 71 12.65 10.21 -13.57
C ILE A 71 11.79 11.05 -14.52
N ASP A 72 11.54 10.52 -15.71
CA ASP A 72 10.73 11.18 -16.73
C ASP A 72 9.23 10.92 -16.55
N PHE A 73 8.42 11.96 -16.77
CA PHE A 73 6.95 11.86 -16.82
C PHE A 73 6.40 12.89 -17.83
N GLN A 74 5.31 12.53 -18.52
CA GLN A 74 4.54 13.45 -19.38
C GLN A 74 3.41 14.13 -18.61
N ARG A 75 2.85 13.44 -17.61
CA ARG A 75 1.83 13.97 -16.71
C ARG A 75 2.10 13.45 -15.30
N LEU A 76 2.08 14.36 -14.33
CA LEU A 76 2.14 14.01 -12.92
C LEU A 76 0.76 14.20 -12.29
N GLU A 77 0.31 13.21 -11.54
CA GLU A 77 -0.89 13.30 -10.70
C GLU A 77 -0.50 12.95 -9.25
N VAL A 78 -0.91 13.78 -8.30
CA VAL A 78 -0.78 13.49 -6.87
C VAL A 78 -2.16 13.39 -6.25
N SER A 79 -2.41 12.34 -5.49
CA SER A 79 -3.72 12.06 -4.90
C SER A 79 -3.59 11.39 -3.54
N SER A 80 -4.66 11.44 -2.74
CA SER A 80 -4.79 10.56 -1.58
C SER A 80 -5.19 9.15 -2.04
N PRO A 81 -4.90 8.10 -1.27
CA PRO A 81 -5.29 6.72 -1.62
C PRO A 81 -6.81 6.49 -1.63
N GLY A 82 -7.60 7.37 -0.99
CA GLY A 82 -9.05 7.24 -0.90
C GLY A 82 -9.50 5.94 -0.24
N MET A 83 -10.60 5.37 -0.75
CA MET A 83 -11.19 4.12 -0.24
C MET A 83 -10.45 2.86 -0.72
N ASP A 84 -9.74 2.91 -1.85
CA ASP A 84 -9.04 1.76 -2.45
C ASP A 84 -7.55 1.73 -2.04
N ARG A 85 -7.30 1.97 -0.74
CA ARG A 85 -5.94 2.13 -0.21
C ARG A 85 -5.14 0.85 -0.38
N ARG A 86 -4.04 0.95 -1.15
CA ARG A 86 -3.09 -0.14 -1.33
C ARG A 86 -2.21 -0.37 -0.11
N LEU A 87 -1.88 -1.63 0.12
CA LEU A 87 -0.93 -2.07 1.14
C LEU A 87 0.33 -2.57 0.43
N THR A 88 1.41 -1.79 0.52
CA THR A 88 2.66 -2.02 -0.23
C THR A 88 3.82 -2.39 0.70
N LYS A 89 3.80 -1.89 1.95
CA LYS A 89 4.84 -2.09 2.96
C LYS A 89 4.28 -2.82 4.17
N ALA A 90 5.13 -3.54 4.91
CA ALA A 90 4.71 -4.24 6.12
C ALA A 90 4.08 -3.31 7.18
N LYS A 91 4.54 -2.06 7.28
CA LYS A 91 3.90 -1.03 8.13
C LYS A 91 2.41 -0.85 7.79
N HIS A 92 2.05 -0.88 6.50
CA HIS A 92 0.64 -0.74 6.10
C HIS A 92 -0.17 -1.95 6.60
N PHE A 93 0.34 -3.17 6.41
CA PHE A 93 -0.33 -4.38 6.93
C PHE A 93 -0.50 -4.33 8.45
N ARG A 94 0.53 -3.93 9.21
CA ARG A 94 0.44 -3.75 10.67
C ARG A 94 -0.63 -2.72 11.07
N GLN A 95 -0.72 -1.61 10.35
CA GLN A 95 -1.69 -0.55 10.66
C GLN A 95 -3.15 -0.99 10.48
N PHE A 96 -3.40 -1.94 9.58
CA PHE A 96 -4.76 -2.39 9.24
C PHE A 96 -5.04 -3.84 9.65
N LEU A 97 -4.34 -4.35 10.67
CA LEU A 97 -4.70 -5.61 11.31
C LEU A 97 -6.16 -5.58 11.78
N GLY A 98 -6.87 -6.67 11.57
CA GLY A 98 -8.30 -6.80 11.85
C GLY A 98 -9.22 -6.22 10.76
N CYS A 99 -8.69 -5.48 9.78
CA CYS A 99 -9.47 -5.02 8.63
C CYS A 99 -9.56 -6.07 7.53
N GLU A 100 -10.60 -5.96 6.71
CA GLU A 100 -10.76 -6.80 5.53
C GLU A 100 -9.90 -6.26 4.36
N VAL A 101 -9.15 -7.16 3.71
CA VAL A 101 -8.25 -6.85 2.61
C VAL A 101 -8.48 -7.79 1.43
N LYS A 102 -8.31 -7.27 0.22
CA LYS A 102 -8.22 -8.04 -1.02
C LYS A 102 -6.74 -8.20 -1.38
N LEU A 103 -6.30 -9.44 -1.52
CA LEU A 103 -4.93 -9.80 -1.88
C LEU A 103 -4.90 -10.52 -3.22
N LYS A 104 -3.88 -10.23 -4.02
CA LYS A 104 -3.48 -11.01 -5.18
C LYS A 104 -2.05 -11.47 -4.96
N LEU A 105 -1.84 -12.77 -4.94
CA LEU A 105 -0.52 -13.38 -4.82
C LEU A 105 0.22 -13.38 -6.16
N ARG A 106 1.55 -13.23 -6.10
CA ARG A 106 2.44 -13.41 -7.26
C ARG A 106 2.36 -14.85 -7.75
N GLN A 107 2.52 -15.80 -6.82
CA GLN A 107 2.39 -17.23 -7.06
C GLN A 107 1.09 -17.76 -6.43
N GLY A 108 0.35 -18.57 -7.18
CA GLY A 108 -0.93 -19.07 -6.68
C GLY A 108 -0.73 -20.20 -5.68
N VAL A 109 -1.58 -20.24 -4.66
CA VAL A 109 -1.70 -21.37 -3.73
C VAL A 109 -2.88 -22.19 -4.19
N SER A 110 -2.66 -23.49 -4.46
CA SER A 110 -3.69 -24.41 -4.95
C SER A 110 -4.45 -23.90 -6.19
N GLY A 111 -3.75 -23.21 -7.11
CA GLY A 111 -4.33 -22.63 -8.32
C GLY A 111 -5.09 -21.31 -8.13
N ARG A 112 -5.27 -20.84 -6.88
CA ARG A 112 -5.93 -19.57 -6.54
C ARG A 112 -4.89 -18.49 -6.28
N LYS A 113 -5.11 -17.29 -6.85
CA LYS A 113 -4.25 -16.11 -6.63
C LYS A 113 -4.95 -14.97 -5.92
N ASN A 114 -6.27 -14.86 -6.05
CA ASN A 114 -7.05 -13.77 -5.47
C ASN A 114 -7.74 -14.26 -4.20
N PHE A 115 -7.53 -13.53 -3.12
CA PHE A 115 -8.11 -13.79 -1.81
C PHE A 115 -8.72 -12.51 -1.25
N GLN A 116 -9.74 -12.67 -0.42
CA GLN A 116 -10.36 -11.59 0.32
C GLN A 116 -10.70 -12.13 1.70
N GLY A 117 -10.31 -11.40 2.74
CA GLY A 117 -10.49 -11.85 4.10
C GLY A 117 -9.97 -10.84 5.12
N GLN A 118 -10.06 -11.21 6.39
CA GLN A 118 -9.58 -10.40 7.50
C GLN A 118 -8.07 -10.57 7.68
N LEU A 119 -7.35 -9.46 7.76
CA LEU A 119 -5.93 -9.44 8.01
C LEU A 119 -5.62 -9.73 9.49
N ALA A 120 -4.71 -10.66 9.77
CA ALA A 120 -4.32 -11.05 11.12
C ALA A 120 -2.78 -11.11 11.28
N PRO A 121 -2.25 -10.88 12.50
CA PRO A 121 -0.82 -10.98 12.77
C PRO A 121 -0.36 -12.45 12.74
N ALA A 122 0.91 -12.69 12.41
CA ALA A 122 1.50 -14.02 12.57
C ALA A 122 1.51 -14.45 14.07
N GLU A 123 1.34 -15.74 14.38
CA GLU A 123 1.15 -16.26 15.76
C GLU A 123 2.32 -15.92 16.71
N ASP A 124 3.52 -15.66 16.17
CA ASP A 124 4.72 -15.26 16.93
C ASP A 124 4.88 -13.72 17.11
N PHE A 125 3.96 -12.91 16.59
CA PHE A 125 4.06 -11.44 16.72
C PHE A 125 3.39 -10.95 18.00
N VAL A 126 4.14 -10.96 19.11
CA VAL A 126 3.83 -10.11 20.26
C VAL A 126 4.40 -8.71 19.96
N PRO A 127 3.57 -7.67 19.73
CA PRO A 127 4.08 -6.32 19.59
C PRO A 127 4.60 -5.82 20.94
N ASN A 128 5.89 -6.00 21.22
CA ASN A 128 6.60 -5.23 22.22
C ASN A 128 7.47 -4.16 21.53
N ALA A 129 7.57 -3.01 22.19
CA ALA A 129 8.24 -1.81 21.68
C ALA A 129 9.73 -2.01 21.32
N SER A 130 10.32 -3.14 21.69
CA SER A 130 11.75 -3.46 21.54
C SER A 130 12.13 -4.21 20.25
N ASN A 131 11.16 -4.65 19.43
CA ASN A 131 11.42 -5.52 18.25
C ASN A 131 11.19 -4.77 16.93
N ALA A 132 10.84 -3.49 17.00
CA ALA A 132 10.58 -2.66 15.83
C ALA A 132 11.83 -2.39 14.97
N SER A 133 13.03 -2.75 15.44
CA SER A 133 14.30 -2.22 14.92
C SER A 133 15.22 -3.20 14.18
N MET A 134 14.84 -4.47 13.91
CA MET A 134 15.80 -5.42 13.28
C MET A 134 15.25 -6.50 12.31
N ALA A 135 14.01 -6.40 11.82
CA ALA A 135 13.56 -7.25 10.72
C ALA A 135 13.53 -6.45 9.41
N SER A 136 14.20 -6.96 8.37
CA SER A 136 14.06 -6.50 6.99
C SER A 136 12.58 -6.32 6.68
N HIS A 137 12.09 -5.09 6.51
CA HIS A 137 10.66 -4.77 6.43
C HIS A 137 9.89 -5.46 5.29
N GLN A 138 10.58 -6.19 4.41
CA GLN A 138 10.00 -6.88 3.25
C GLN A 138 9.55 -8.33 3.53
N ASP A 139 10.10 -8.98 4.56
CA ASP A 139 9.88 -10.41 4.85
C ASP A 139 9.02 -10.64 6.10
N GLU A 140 8.19 -9.66 6.46
CA GLU A 140 7.24 -9.79 7.56
C GLU A 140 6.06 -10.70 7.15
N ARG A 141 5.68 -11.61 8.05
CA ARG A 141 4.61 -12.59 7.84
C ARG A 141 3.28 -12.09 8.38
N PHE A 142 2.21 -12.34 7.62
CA PHE A 142 0.84 -12.06 8.02
C PHE A 142 -0.07 -13.22 7.63
N PHE A 143 -1.25 -13.24 8.22
CA PHE A 143 -2.31 -14.18 7.86
C PHE A 143 -3.49 -13.45 7.26
N LEU A 144 -4.18 -14.14 6.35
CA LEU A 144 -5.50 -13.78 5.88
C LEU A 144 -6.49 -14.85 6.30
N ILE A 145 -7.47 -14.48 7.11
CA ILE A 145 -8.58 -15.35 7.50
C ILE A 145 -9.74 -15.12 6.52
N PHE A 146 -10.17 -16.16 5.81
CA PHE A 146 -11.23 -16.06 4.81
C PHE A 146 -12.15 -17.28 4.85
N GLN A 147 -13.38 -17.11 4.36
CA GLN A 147 -14.30 -18.24 4.19
C GLN A 147 -14.06 -18.91 2.83
N ALA A 148 -13.90 -20.22 2.83
CA ALA A 148 -13.86 -21.03 1.62
C ALA A 148 -15.27 -21.27 1.05
N ASP A 149 -15.32 -21.85 -0.15
CA ASP A 149 -16.58 -22.06 -0.88
C ASP A 149 -17.53 -23.03 -0.15
N ASP A 150 -16.98 -23.90 0.71
CA ASP A 150 -17.73 -24.82 1.57
C ASP A 150 -18.19 -24.19 2.90
N GLY A 151 -17.92 -22.90 3.11
CA GLY A 151 -18.23 -22.16 4.33
C GLY A 151 -17.26 -22.42 5.49
N SER A 152 -16.22 -23.23 5.29
CA SER A 152 -15.17 -23.40 6.29
C SER A 152 -14.30 -22.15 6.39
N GLU A 153 -13.88 -21.80 7.61
CA GLU A 153 -12.87 -20.77 7.82
C GLU A 153 -11.49 -21.33 7.49
N GLN A 154 -10.76 -20.62 6.62
CA GLN A 154 -9.42 -20.98 6.19
C GLN A 154 -8.46 -19.83 6.47
N GLN A 155 -7.20 -20.21 6.67
CA GLN A 155 -6.09 -19.30 6.84
C GLN A 155 -5.15 -19.39 5.63
N LEU A 156 -4.74 -18.24 5.12
CA LEU A 156 -3.66 -18.11 4.15
C LEU A 156 -2.48 -17.41 4.81
N ASP A 157 -1.35 -18.10 4.89
CA ASP A 157 -0.08 -17.50 5.27
C ASP A 157 0.59 -16.83 4.07
N PHE A 158 1.13 -15.63 4.27
CA PHE A 158 1.86 -14.91 3.22
C PHE A 158 2.95 -14.00 3.79
N LEU A 159 4.00 -13.81 2.99
CA LEU A 159 4.96 -12.71 3.17
C LEU A 159 4.51 -11.49 2.37
N VAL A 160 4.91 -10.29 2.80
CA VAL A 160 4.67 -9.07 2.01
C VAL A 160 5.28 -9.19 0.60
N SER A 161 6.42 -9.89 0.47
CA SER A 161 7.05 -10.20 -0.82
C SER A 161 6.21 -11.08 -1.76
N ASP A 162 5.32 -11.91 -1.22
CA ASP A 162 4.47 -12.82 -2.01
C ASP A 162 3.30 -12.08 -2.68
N ILE A 163 3.03 -10.85 -2.24
CA ILE A 163 1.93 -10.03 -2.70
C ILE A 163 2.28 -9.34 -4.03
N ASP A 164 1.42 -9.53 -5.02
CA ASP A 164 1.40 -8.78 -6.27
C ASP A 164 0.61 -7.49 -6.10
N LEU A 165 -0.54 -7.57 -5.41
CA LEU A 165 -1.41 -6.43 -5.12
C LEU A 165 -2.19 -6.68 -3.84
N ALA A 166 -2.27 -5.67 -2.97
CA ALA A 166 -3.11 -5.71 -1.78
C ALA A 166 -3.86 -4.39 -1.63
N ARG A 167 -5.15 -4.46 -1.28
CA ARG A 167 -6.00 -3.28 -1.06
C ARG A 167 -6.94 -3.48 0.11
N LEU A 168 -7.21 -2.42 0.86
CA LEU A 168 -8.25 -2.43 1.87
C LEU A 168 -9.63 -2.56 1.21
N VAL A 169 -10.49 -3.38 1.79
CA VAL A 169 -11.91 -3.36 1.48
C VAL A 169 -12.55 -2.20 2.26
N PRO A 170 -13.17 -1.22 1.59
CA PRO A 170 -13.74 -0.09 2.28
C PRO A 170 -14.90 -0.53 3.17
N GLN A 171 -14.80 -0.25 4.46
CA GLN A 171 -15.90 -0.41 5.40
C GLN A 171 -16.76 0.86 5.31
N LEU A 172 -17.82 0.83 4.49
CA LEU A 172 -18.78 1.91 4.45
C LEU A 172 -19.61 1.87 5.74
N PRO A 173 -19.54 2.88 6.62
CA PRO A 173 -20.57 3.00 7.64
C PRO A 173 -21.89 3.25 6.91
N PHE A 174 -22.76 2.24 6.87
CA PHE A 174 -24.13 2.40 6.40
C PHE A 174 -24.81 3.35 7.38
N LYS A 175 -24.73 4.65 7.10
CA LYS A 175 -25.48 5.65 7.85
C LYS A 175 -26.93 5.49 7.43
N GLU A 176 -27.69 4.70 8.17
CA GLU A 176 -29.14 4.66 8.06
C GLU A 176 -29.63 6.11 8.05
N ARG A 177 -30.26 6.51 6.94
CA ARG A 177 -31.02 7.75 6.90
C ARG A 177 -32.16 7.56 7.90
N ARG A 178 -32.02 8.13 9.09
CA ARG A 178 -33.18 8.30 9.97
C ARG A 178 -34.23 9.10 9.19
N PRO A 179 -35.48 8.61 9.11
CA PRO A 179 -36.55 9.23 8.34
C PRO A 179 -36.89 10.64 8.83
#